data_AF-A0A0G0VFF6-F1
#
_entry.id   AF-A0A0G0VFF6-F1
#
_cell.length_a   1.000
_cell.length_b   1.000
_cell.length_c   1.000
_cell.angle_alpha   90.00
_cell.angle_beta   90.00
_cell.angle_gamma   90.00
#
_symmetry.space_group_name_H-M   'P 1'
#
loop_
_entity.id
_entity.type
_entity.pdbx_description
1 polymer ?
#
loop_
_entity_poly.entity_id
_entity_poly.type
_entity_poly.pdbx_seq_one_letter_code
_entity_poly.pdbx_strand_id
1 'polypeptide(L)'
;MPYLMRAHAFKDAQAKNKEIDVGTFNYPVLMAADILMYGPDMVPVGADQKQHVEIARDIAEKFNHIYGETFKLPEPMILKDVAIVPGTDGRKMSKSYGNIIPLFAEYEEIKKCVMSIVTDSSGGVPQNVYAIHKLFRSEDELKNIYEEKAGKYKELKELLIEDIEKFIAPLREKRKEFEKDIPKALAILKAGSERAKKIAAKKMEEVREKIGVHVY
;
A
#
# COMPACT_ATOMS: atom_id res chain seq x y z
N MET A 1 17.16 -3.90 26.03
CA MET A 1 15.75 -3.79 25.62
C MET A 1 15.47 -4.86 24.56
N PRO A 2 14.47 -5.73 24.72
CA PRO A 2 14.11 -6.76 23.74
C PRO A 2 13.91 -6.20 22.33
N TYR A 3 14.33 -6.94 21.32
CA TYR A 3 14.37 -6.53 19.91
C TYR A 3 13.03 -5.96 19.40
N LEU A 4 11.92 -6.63 19.71
CA LEU A 4 10.56 -6.25 19.30
C LEU A 4 10.02 -4.98 19.99
N MET A 5 10.51 -4.65 21.20
CA MET A 5 10.15 -3.38 21.86
C MET A 5 10.71 -2.15 21.13
N ARG A 6 11.60 -2.35 20.15
CA ARG A 6 12.12 -1.28 19.30
C ARG A 6 11.30 -1.07 18.03
N ALA A 7 10.35 -1.95 17.74
CA ALA A 7 9.49 -1.83 16.56
C ALA A 7 8.66 -0.53 16.62
N HIS A 8 8.59 0.18 15.49
CA HIS A 8 7.93 1.48 15.39
C HIS A 8 6.47 1.41 15.85
N ALA A 9 5.73 0.38 15.46
CA ALA A 9 4.33 0.23 15.88
C ALA A 9 4.16 0.07 17.40
N PHE A 10 5.06 -0.64 18.08
CA PHE A 10 5.03 -0.77 19.54
C PHE A 10 5.32 0.58 20.21
N LYS A 11 6.38 1.27 19.76
CA LYS A 11 6.75 2.60 20.28
C LYS A 11 5.65 3.64 20.05
N ASP A 12 5.03 3.64 18.88
CA ASP A 12 3.94 4.54 18.53
C ASP A 12 2.68 4.25 19.35
N ALA A 13 2.35 2.98 19.59
CA ALA A 13 1.23 2.59 20.44
C ALA A 13 1.48 3.00 21.90
N GLN A 14 2.71 2.80 22.38
CA GLN A 14 3.14 3.20 23.72
C GLN A 14 3.07 4.72 23.90
N ALA A 15 3.59 5.49 22.93
CA ALA A 15 3.54 6.95 22.95
C ALA A 15 2.11 7.50 22.89
N LYS A 16 1.19 6.79 22.24
CA LYS A 16 -0.24 7.16 22.16
C LYS A 16 -1.06 6.67 23.37
N ASN A 17 -0.41 6.09 24.38
CA ASN A 17 -1.03 5.58 25.60
C ASN A 17 -2.20 4.61 25.32
N LYS A 18 -2.11 3.87 24.21
CA LYS A 18 -3.07 2.83 23.88
C LYS A 18 -2.70 1.54 24.61
N GLU A 19 -3.71 0.80 25.06
CA GLU A 19 -3.49 -0.57 25.52
C GLU A 19 -2.86 -1.39 24.40
N ILE A 20 -1.69 -1.97 24.66
CA ILE A 20 -0.93 -2.74 23.67
C ILE A 20 -1.22 -4.21 23.92
N ASP A 21 -1.99 -4.81 23.02
CA ASP A 21 -2.23 -6.25 23.07
C ASP A 21 -1.02 -7.06 22.56
N VAL A 22 -1.06 -8.36 22.83
CA VAL A 22 -0.03 -9.32 22.40
C VAL A 22 0.08 -9.37 20.87
N GLY A 23 -1.01 -9.12 20.15
CA GLY A 23 -1.03 -9.07 18.68
C GLY A 23 -0.17 -7.94 18.14
N THR A 24 -0.34 -6.74 18.67
CA THR A 24 0.42 -5.53 18.32
C THR A 24 1.91 -5.68 18.65
N PHE A 25 2.24 -6.43 19.71
CA PHE A 25 3.62 -6.73 20.04
C PHE A 25 4.25 -7.77 19.10
N ASN A 26 3.51 -8.82 18.73
CA ASN A 26 4.05 -9.97 17.99
C ASN A 26 3.89 -9.89 16.47
N TYR A 27 3.07 -8.99 15.92
CA TYR A 27 2.84 -8.95 14.47
C TYR A 27 4.10 -8.82 13.62
N PRO A 28 5.21 -8.16 14.03
CA PRO A 28 6.42 -8.14 13.21
C PRO A 28 7.03 -9.53 13.01
N VAL A 29 6.83 -10.45 13.97
CA VAL A 29 7.26 -11.85 13.86
C VAL A 29 6.36 -12.61 12.88
N LEU A 30 5.05 -12.37 12.94
CA LEU A 30 4.11 -12.94 11.96
C LEU A 30 4.44 -12.46 10.54
N MET A 31 4.70 -11.16 10.36
CA MET A 31 5.10 -10.58 9.08
C MET A 31 6.45 -11.15 8.60
N ALA A 32 7.41 -11.39 9.50
CA ALA A 32 8.64 -12.09 9.15
C ALA A 32 8.37 -13.51 8.65
N ALA A 33 7.46 -14.26 9.30
CA ALA A 33 7.07 -15.58 8.83
C ALA A 33 6.44 -15.52 7.42
N ASP A 34 5.56 -14.54 7.18
CA ASP A 34 4.95 -14.31 5.87
C ASP A 34 5.98 -14.02 4.78
N ILE A 35 7.06 -13.30 5.09
CA ILE A 35 8.14 -13.03 4.14
C ILE A 35 9.00 -14.29 3.93
N LEU A 36 9.56 -14.83 5.01
CA LEU A 36 10.58 -15.88 4.95
C LEU A 36 10.05 -17.21 4.41
N MET A 37 8.77 -17.52 4.61
CA MET A 37 8.13 -18.75 4.14
C MET A 37 8.16 -18.87 2.61
N TYR A 38 8.13 -17.74 1.88
CA TYR A 38 8.18 -17.73 0.42
C TYR A 38 9.56 -17.36 -0.15
N GLY A 39 10.52 -17.00 0.71
CA GLY A 39 11.90 -16.70 0.34
C GLY A 39 12.08 -15.68 -0.80
N PRO A 40 11.44 -14.49 -0.74
CA PRO A 40 11.66 -13.44 -1.73
C PRO A 40 13.06 -12.84 -1.60
N ASP A 41 13.63 -12.38 -2.71
CA ASP A 41 14.88 -11.62 -2.68
C ASP A 41 14.64 -10.16 -2.24
N MET A 42 13.49 -9.60 -2.62
CA MET A 42 13.11 -8.21 -2.30
C MET A 42 11.66 -8.13 -1.81
N VAL A 43 11.38 -7.19 -0.89
CA VAL A 43 10.02 -6.91 -0.37
C VAL A 43 9.66 -5.44 -0.63
N PRO A 44 8.68 -5.14 -1.51
CA PRO A 44 8.27 -3.76 -1.78
C PRO A 44 7.54 -3.18 -0.57
N VAL A 45 8.10 -2.12 0.01
CA VAL A 45 7.59 -1.50 1.23
C VAL A 45 7.71 0.02 1.19
N GLY A 46 6.83 0.70 1.94
CA GLY A 46 7.04 2.11 2.27
C GLY A 46 8.27 2.29 3.17
N ALA A 47 8.86 3.49 3.15
CA ALA A 47 10.04 3.80 3.97
C ALA A 47 9.77 3.59 5.48
N ASP A 48 8.53 3.77 5.92
CA ASP A 48 8.06 3.54 7.29
C ASP A 48 8.00 2.06 7.69
N GLN A 49 7.89 1.15 6.72
CA GLN A 49 7.82 -0.30 6.95
C GLN A 49 9.17 -1.00 6.74
N LYS A 50 10.24 -0.26 6.43
CA LYS A 50 11.60 -0.80 6.24
C LYS A 50 12.05 -1.64 7.43
N GLN A 51 11.76 -1.16 8.64
CA GLN A 51 12.15 -1.84 9.88
C GLN A 51 11.58 -3.26 9.97
N HIS A 52 10.38 -3.52 9.45
CA HIS A 52 9.81 -4.88 9.47
C HIS A 52 10.55 -5.86 8.59
N VAL A 53 11.12 -5.39 7.47
CA VAL A 53 11.96 -6.22 6.61
C VAL A 53 13.30 -6.50 7.29
N GLU A 54 13.87 -5.51 7.99
CA GLU A 54 15.07 -5.71 8.82
C GLU A 54 14.82 -6.73 9.95
N ILE A 55 13.63 -6.72 10.55
CA ILE A 55 13.17 -7.75 11.52
C ILE A 55 13.14 -9.14 10.90
N ALA A 56 12.58 -9.28 9.70
CA ALA A 56 12.58 -10.55 8.98
C ALA A 56 14.00 -11.03 8.67
N ARG A 57 14.89 -10.11 8.26
CA ARG A 57 16.29 -10.40 7.97
C ARG A 57 17.05 -10.88 9.21
N ASP A 58 16.94 -10.18 10.34
CA ASP A 58 17.61 -10.56 11.59
C ASP A 58 17.12 -11.94 12.10
N ILE A 59 15.82 -12.23 11.94
CA ILE A 59 15.24 -13.55 12.27
C ILE A 59 15.82 -14.64 11.37
N ALA A 60 15.91 -14.38 10.06
CA ALA A 60 16.48 -15.31 9.10
C ALA A 60 17.96 -15.60 9.37
N GLU A 61 18.77 -14.56 9.61
CA GLU A 61 20.19 -14.69 9.97
C GLU A 61 20.36 -15.55 11.22
N LYS A 62 19.57 -15.28 12.26
CA LYS A 62 19.62 -16.04 13.51
C LYS A 62 19.22 -17.51 13.31
N PHE A 63 18.17 -17.78 12.54
CA PHE A 63 17.76 -19.15 12.25
C PHE A 63 18.86 -19.89 11.48
N ASN A 64 19.41 -19.27 10.43
CA ASN A 64 20.47 -19.84 9.62
C ASN A 64 21.74 -20.14 10.41
N HIS A 65 22.09 -19.29 11.38
CA HIS A 65 23.23 -19.52 12.26
C HIS A 65 23.00 -20.76 13.14
N ILE A 66 21.81 -20.88 13.75
CA ILE A 66 21.53 -21.93 14.76
C ILE A 66 21.28 -23.28 14.10
N TYR A 67 20.52 -23.32 13.01
CA TYR A 67 20.04 -24.56 12.39
C TYR A 67 20.66 -24.84 11.01
N GLY A 68 21.49 -23.94 10.50
CA GLY A 68 22.08 -24.00 9.16
C GLY A 68 21.27 -23.24 8.10
N GLU A 69 21.94 -22.90 6.99
CA GLU A 69 21.36 -22.12 5.90
C GLU A 69 20.02 -22.69 5.41
N THR A 70 18.95 -21.89 5.51
CA THR A 70 17.55 -22.29 5.25
C THR A 70 16.73 -21.14 4.66
N PHE A 71 16.87 -19.93 5.20
CA PHE A 71 16.14 -18.74 4.73
C PHE A 71 17.03 -17.82 3.93
N LYS A 72 16.50 -17.27 2.83
CA LYS A 72 17.12 -16.12 2.17
C LYS A 72 16.95 -14.87 3.04
N LEU A 73 17.88 -13.93 2.90
CA LEU A 73 17.83 -12.64 3.57
C LEU A 73 17.07 -11.64 2.68
N PRO A 74 15.84 -11.25 3.03
CA PRO A 74 15.06 -10.33 2.20
C PRO A 74 15.61 -8.90 2.30
N GLU A 75 15.61 -8.18 1.18
CA GLU A 75 15.99 -6.77 1.12
C GLU A 75 14.76 -5.86 0.90
N PRO A 76 14.67 -4.70 1.57
CA PRO A 76 13.57 -3.77 1.35
C PRO A 76 13.70 -3.09 -0.02
N MET A 77 12.63 -3.13 -0.82
CA MET A 77 12.51 -2.37 -2.05
C MET A 77 11.66 -1.12 -1.80
N ILE A 78 12.34 0.01 -1.59
CA ILE A 78 11.67 1.31 -1.43
C ILE A 78 11.62 1.99 -2.80
N LEU A 79 10.42 2.20 -3.32
CA LEU A 79 10.21 2.97 -4.53
C LEU A 79 10.57 4.44 -4.24
N LYS A 80 11.58 4.96 -4.94
CA LYS A 80 12.12 6.31 -4.73
C LYS A 80 11.10 7.42 -4.99
N ASP A 81 10.18 7.15 -5.94
CA ASP A 81 9.24 8.14 -6.48
C ASP A 81 7.78 7.84 -6.12
N VAL A 82 7.50 7.44 -4.88
CA VAL A 82 6.11 7.44 -4.39
C VAL A 82 5.75 8.88 -4.05
N ALA A 83 5.25 9.63 -5.04
CA ALA A 83 4.72 10.97 -4.82
C ALA A 83 3.65 10.92 -3.72
N ILE A 84 3.80 11.77 -2.71
CA ILE A 84 2.74 11.97 -1.72
C ILE A 84 1.57 12.61 -2.46
N VAL A 85 0.52 11.84 -2.67
CA VAL A 85 -0.71 12.34 -3.30
C VAL A 85 -1.43 13.26 -2.31
N PRO A 86 -1.68 14.53 -2.66
CA PRO A 86 -2.47 15.42 -1.82
C PRO A 86 -3.95 15.01 -1.85
N GLY A 87 -4.61 15.13 -0.71
CA GLY A 87 -6.04 14.95 -0.56
C GLY A 87 -6.82 16.21 -0.96
N THR A 88 -8.14 16.15 -0.78
CA THR A 88 -9.04 17.29 -1.08
C THR A 88 -8.75 18.54 -0.23
N ASP A 89 -8.03 18.41 0.86
CA ASP A 89 -7.65 19.52 1.74
C ASP A 89 -6.19 19.97 1.59
N GLY A 90 -5.45 19.44 0.59
CA GLY A 90 -4.05 19.73 0.34
C GLY A 90 -3.04 19.00 1.24
N ARG A 91 -3.49 18.34 2.33
CA ARG A 91 -2.63 17.46 3.14
C ARG A 91 -2.42 16.14 2.42
N LYS A 92 -1.50 15.29 2.88
CA LYS A 92 -1.38 13.89 2.39
C LYS A 92 -2.74 13.21 2.39
N MET A 93 -3.12 12.61 1.26
CA MET A 93 -4.37 11.87 1.14
C MET A 93 -4.35 10.69 2.12
N SER A 94 -5.36 10.61 2.98
CA SER A 94 -5.53 9.55 3.96
C SER A 94 -6.99 9.34 4.31
N LYS A 95 -7.41 8.07 4.41
CA LYS A 95 -8.76 7.71 4.89
C LYS A 95 -9.04 8.29 6.28
N SER A 96 -8.03 8.36 7.14
CA SER A 96 -8.16 8.89 8.51
C SER A 96 -8.45 10.40 8.55
N TYR A 97 -8.08 11.14 7.51
CA TYR A 97 -8.32 12.59 7.43
C TYR A 97 -9.63 12.93 6.73
N GLY A 98 -10.31 11.94 6.14
CA GLY A 98 -11.54 12.17 5.38
C GLY A 98 -11.32 12.98 4.09
N ASN A 99 -10.08 13.06 3.58
CA ASN A 99 -9.68 13.89 2.44
C ASN A 99 -9.44 13.07 1.15
N ILE A 100 -10.11 11.92 1.00
CA ILE A 100 -9.88 10.98 -0.10
C ILE A 100 -10.78 11.24 -1.31
N ILE A 101 -10.29 10.83 -2.48
CA ILE A 101 -11.12 10.57 -3.68
C ILE A 101 -11.20 9.05 -3.82
N PRO A 102 -12.36 8.40 -3.61
CA PRO A 102 -12.44 6.94 -3.62
C PRO A 102 -12.23 6.36 -5.03
N LEU A 103 -11.40 5.32 -5.14
CA LEU A 103 -11.03 4.70 -6.43
C LEU A 103 -12.21 4.08 -7.20
N PHE A 104 -13.28 3.71 -6.52
CA PHE A 104 -14.46 3.09 -7.15
C PHE A 104 -15.74 3.88 -6.87
N ALA A 105 -15.61 5.16 -6.50
CA ALA A 105 -16.74 6.08 -6.36
C ALA A 105 -17.48 6.22 -7.69
N GLU A 106 -18.79 6.43 -7.65
CA GLU A 106 -19.58 6.80 -8.84
C GLU A 106 -19.31 8.26 -9.25
N TYR A 107 -19.70 8.62 -10.48
CA TYR A 107 -19.41 9.95 -11.05
C TYR A 107 -19.78 11.11 -10.12
N GLU A 108 -20.97 11.09 -9.52
CA GLU A 108 -21.42 12.17 -8.63
C GLU A 108 -20.59 12.25 -7.33
N GLU A 109 -20.08 11.14 -6.83
CA GLU A 109 -19.21 11.11 -5.66
C GLU A 109 -17.80 11.64 -6.00
N ILE A 110 -17.24 11.22 -7.14
CA ILE A 110 -15.98 11.78 -7.67
C ILE A 110 -16.12 13.29 -7.85
N LYS A 111 -17.18 13.73 -8.52
CA LYS A 111 -17.48 15.15 -8.75
C LYS A 111 -17.56 15.92 -7.43
N LYS A 112 -18.28 15.40 -6.43
CA LYS A 112 -18.36 16.02 -5.10
C LYS A 112 -16.99 16.15 -4.44
N CYS A 113 -16.16 15.10 -4.47
CA CYS A 113 -14.81 15.13 -3.91
C CYS A 113 -13.86 16.08 -4.65
N VAL A 114 -13.86 16.06 -5.98
CA VAL A 114 -12.99 16.94 -6.78
C VAL A 114 -13.41 18.40 -6.64
N MET A 115 -14.72 18.67 -6.60
CA MET A 115 -15.23 20.01 -6.37
C MET A 115 -14.87 20.56 -4.98
N SER A 116 -14.72 19.70 -3.97
CA SER A 116 -14.30 20.11 -2.62
C SER A 116 -12.79 20.33 -2.46
N ILE A 117 -11.98 20.08 -3.50
CA ILE A 117 -10.53 20.33 -3.42
C ILE A 117 -10.26 21.79 -3.08
N VAL A 118 -9.50 22.05 -2.03
CA VAL A 118 -9.05 23.39 -1.63
C VAL A 118 -8.14 23.95 -2.73
N THR A 119 -8.55 25.09 -3.29
CA THR A 119 -7.78 25.80 -4.32
C THR A 119 -7.04 26.95 -3.70
N ASP A 120 -5.71 26.92 -3.78
CA ASP A 120 -4.88 28.03 -3.32
C ASP A 120 -4.98 29.18 -4.34
N SER A 121 -5.53 30.31 -3.92
CA SER A 121 -5.86 31.46 -4.80
C SER A 121 -4.64 32.24 -5.30
N SER A 122 -3.43 31.81 -4.97
CA SER A 122 -2.24 32.67 -4.93
C SER A 122 -1.45 32.79 -6.24
N GLY A 123 -1.90 32.23 -7.36
CA GLY A 123 -1.09 32.25 -8.59
C GLY A 123 -1.72 31.75 -9.89
N GLY A 124 -3.05 31.76 -10.01
CA GLY A 124 -3.75 31.37 -11.26
C GLY A 124 -3.79 29.87 -11.56
N VAL A 125 -2.86 29.09 -11.01
CA VAL A 125 -2.81 27.61 -11.09
C VAL A 125 -3.14 27.01 -9.72
N PRO A 126 -4.26 26.26 -9.58
CA PRO A 126 -4.63 25.62 -8.33
C PRO A 126 -3.73 24.41 -8.05
N GLN A 127 -2.76 24.58 -7.15
CA GLN A 127 -1.67 23.61 -6.90
C GLN A 127 -2.18 22.22 -6.54
N ASN A 128 -3.14 22.11 -5.61
CA ASN A 128 -3.69 20.82 -5.19
C ASN A 128 -4.42 20.09 -6.32
N VAL A 129 -5.18 20.82 -7.15
CA VAL A 129 -5.87 20.25 -8.31
C VAL A 129 -4.84 19.80 -9.35
N TYR A 130 -3.84 20.63 -9.65
CA TYR A 130 -2.77 20.32 -10.60
C TYR A 130 -1.96 19.09 -10.17
N ALA A 131 -1.59 19.00 -8.89
CA ALA A 131 -0.84 17.86 -8.35
C ALA A 131 -1.57 16.52 -8.50
N ILE A 132 -2.90 16.50 -8.33
CA ILE A 132 -3.71 15.30 -8.58
C ILE A 132 -3.84 15.03 -10.07
N HIS A 133 -4.00 16.07 -10.90
CA HIS A 133 -4.18 15.94 -12.35
C HIS A 133 -2.94 15.33 -13.04
N LYS A 134 -1.73 15.62 -12.55
CA LYS A 134 -0.47 15.00 -13.02
C LYS A 134 -0.42 13.47 -12.90
N LEU A 135 -1.32 12.87 -12.11
CA LEU A 135 -1.41 11.41 -12.01
C LEU A 135 -2.12 10.78 -13.22
N PHE A 136 -2.84 11.59 -14.00
CA PHE A 136 -3.68 11.13 -15.12
C PHE A 136 -3.19 11.64 -16.47
N ARG A 137 -2.49 12.78 -16.51
CA ARG A 137 -1.94 13.39 -17.73
C ARG A 137 -0.49 13.80 -17.54
N SER A 138 0.24 13.90 -18.65
CA SER A 138 1.62 14.36 -18.65
C SER A 138 1.71 15.85 -18.26
N GLU A 139 2.83 16.26 -17.67
CA GLU A 139 3.01 17.67 -17.30
C GLU A 139 2.96 18.61 -18.50
N ASP A 140 3.44 18.18 -19.67
CA ASP A 140 3.50 19.02 -20.87
C ASP A 140 2.09 19.29 -21.44
N GLU A 141 1.19 18.31 -21.39
CA GLU A 141 -0.22 18.53 -21.73
C GLU A 141 -0.91 19.47 -20.73
N LEU A 142 -0.61 19.30 -19.44
CA LEU A 142 -1.27 20.07 -18.39
C LEU A 142 -0.81 21.53 -18.35
N LYS A 143 0.46 21.84 -18.64
CA LYS A 143 0.95 23.23 -18.67
C LYS A 143 0.10 24.10 -19.59
N ASN A 144 -0.08 23.68 -20.85
CA ASN A 144 -0.87 24.43 -21.82
C ASN A 144 -2.32 24.63 -21.35
N ILE A 145 -2.95 23.56 -20.85
CA ILE A 145 -4.34 23.60 -20.36
C ILE A 145 -4.49 24.58 -19.19
N TYR A 146 -3.56 24.56 -18.24
CA TYR A 146 -3.62 25.39 -17.04
C TYR A 146 -3.24 26.85 -17.31
N GLU A 147 -2.39 27.11 -18.31
CA GLU A 147 -2.10 28.46 -18.81
C GLU A 147 -3.32 29.06 -19.52
N GLU A 148 -3.95 28.32 -20.44
CA GLU A 148 -5.14 28.76 -21.17
C GLU A 148 -6.36 28.97 -20.24
N LYS A 149 -6.47 28.15 -19.20
CA LYS A 149 -7.58 28.18 -18.23
C LYS A 149 -7.19 28.84 -16.90
N ALA A 150 -6.17 29.70 -16.91
CA ALA A 150 -5.75 30.44 -15.72
C ALA A 150 -6.93 31.17 -15.05
N GLY A 151 -7.10 30.97 -13.74
CA GLY A 151 -8.21 31.54 -12.97
C GLY A 151 -9.58 30.87 -13.15
N LYS A 152 -9.74 29.93 -14.09
CA LYS A 152 -10.98 29.18 -14.33
C LYS A 152 -10.99 27.86 -13.54
N TYR A 153 -10.91 27.95 -12.22
CA TYR A 153 -10.74 26.79 -11.34
C TYR A 153 -11.84 25.74 -11.46
N LYS A 154 -13.07 26.16 -11.72
CA LYS A 154 -14.19 25.23 -11.93
C LYS A 154 -13.98 24.39 -13.19
N GLU A 155 -13.60 25.00 -14.32
CA GLU A 155 -13.32 24.28 -15.57
C GLU A 155 -12.14 23.29 -15.39
N LEU A 156 -11.09 23.69 -14.66
CA LEU A 156 -9.95 22.80 -14.36
C LEU A 156 -10.35 21.60 -13.51
N LYS A 157 -11.27 21.79 -12.55
CA LYS A 157 -11.83 20.70 -11.74
C LYS A 157 -12.74 19.80 -12.56
N GLU A 158 -13.53 20.34 -13.48
CA GLU A 158 -14.37 19.57 -14.40
C GLU A 158 -13.52 18.67 -15.31
N LEU A 159 -12.43 19.21 -15.88
CA LEU A 159 -11.47 18.40 -16.63
C LEU A 159 -10.86 17.27 -15.79
N LEU A 160 -10.45 17.58 -14.56
CA LEU A 160 -9.93 16.55 -13.65
C LEU A 160 -10.98 15.45 -13.36
N ILE A 161 -12.25 15.80 -13.22
CA ILE A 161 -13.33 14.81 -13.05
C ILE A 161 -13.43 13.88 -14.25
N GLU A 162 -13.38 14.44 -15.47
CA GLU A 162 -13.44 13.65 -16.71
C GLU A 162 -12.28 12.66 -16.83
N ASP A 163 -11.05 13.10 -16.52
CA ASP A 163 -9.87 12.23 -16.57
C ASP A 163 -9.90 11.14 -15.49
N ILE A 164 -10.33 11.49 -14.27
CA ILE A 164 -10.54 10.52 -13.21
C ILE A 164 -11.61 9.49 -13.62
N GLU A 165 -12.74 9.94 -14.16
CA GLU A 165 -13.82 9.03 -14.59
C GLU A 165 -13.35 8.11 -15.72
N LYS A 166 -12.64 8.65 -16.71
CA LYS A 166 -12.07 7.86 -17.82
C LYS A 166 -11.13 6.76 -17.32
N PHE A 167 -10.35 7.05 -16.27
CA PHE A 167 -9.46 6.07 -15.65
C PHE A 167 -10.21 5.05 -14.78
N ILE A 168 -11.17 5.52 -13.97
CA ILE A 168 -11.86 4.69 -12.97
C ILE A 168 -12.96 3.82 -13.60
N ALA A 169 -13.71 4.31 -14.57
CA ALA A 169 -14.85 3.61 -15.18
C ALA A 169 -14.54 2.15 -15.56
N PRO A 170 -13.47 1.82 -16.31
CA PRO A 170 -13.16 0.43 -16.63
C PRO A 170 -12.79 -0.42 -15.40
N LEU A 171 -12.20 0.18 -14.36
CA LEU A 171 -11.90 -0.50 -13.10
C LEU A 171 -13.18 -0.76 -12.28
N ARG A 172 -14.11 0.20 -12.27
CA ARG A 172 -15.41 0.11 -11.62
C ARG A 172 -16.27 -0.98 -12.25
N GLU A 173 -16.30 -1.08 -13.57
CA GLU A 173 -17.04 -2.13 -14.27
C GLU A 173 -16.45 -3.52 -14.00
N LYS A 174 -15.12 -3.69 -14.05
CA LYS A 174 -14.48 -4.94 -13.64
C LYS A 174 -14.81 -5.33 -12.20
N ARG A 175 -14.85 -4.36 -11.28
CA ARG A 175 -15.25 -4.61 -9.90
C ARG A 175 -16.71 -5.09 -9.83
N LYS A 176 -17.63 -4.44 -10.53
CA LYS A 176 -19.06 -4.84 -10.60
C LYS A 176 -19.23 -6.25 -11.17
N GLU A 177 -18.41 -6.66 -12.14
CA GLU A 177 -18.39 -8.04 -12.65
C GLU A 177 -18.05 -9.05 -11.54
N PHE A 178 -17.03 -8.78 -10.73
CA PHE A 178 -16.66 -9.65 -9.60
C PHE A 178 -17.65 -9.60 -8.45
N GLU A 179 -18.34 -8.47 -8.22
CA GLU A 179 -19.41 -8.37 -7.22
C GLU A 179 -20.63 -9.24 -7.58
N LYS A 180 -20.90 -9.42 -8.89
CA LYS A 180 -21.96 -10.33 -9.37
C LYS A 180 -21.58 -11.80 -9.29
N ASP A 181 -20.28 -12.13 -9.32
CA ASP A 181 -19.76 -13.49 -9.30
C ASP A 181 -18.64 -13.64 -8.26
N ILE A 182 -19.04 -13.56 -6.98
CA ILE A 182 -18.15 -13.81 -5.84
C ILE A 182 -17.47 -15.18 -5.94
N PRO A 183 -18.16 -16.29 -6.34
CA PRO A 183 -17.52 -17.59 -6.52
C PRO A 183 -16.32 -17.56 -7.46
N LYS A 184 -16.39 -16.82 -8.58
CA LYS A 184 -15.25 -16.64 -9.49
C LYS A 184 -14.07 -15.93 -8.83
N ALA A 185 -14.32 -14.87 -8.06
CA ALA A 185 -13.25 -14.18 -7.32
C ALA A 185 -12.59 -15.12 -6.30
N LEU A 186 -13.39 -15.89 -5.55
CA LEU A 186 -12.90 -16.88 -4.59
C LEU A 186 -12.13 -18.02 -5.27
N ALA A 187 -12.53 -18.45 -6.46
CA ALA A 187 -11.79 -19.46 -7.23
C ALA A 187 -10.39 -18.97 -7.61
N ILE A 188 -10.25 -17.70 -8.00
CA ILE A 188 -8.93 -17.09 -8.28
C ILE A 188 -8.06 -17.06 -7.01
N LEU A 189 -8.64 -16.63 -5.88
CA LEU A 189 -7.93 -16.62 -4.59
C LEU A 189 -7.52 -18.03 -4.16
N LYS A 190 -8.40 -19.02 -4.35
CA LYS A 190 -8.11 -20.43 -4.05
C LYS A 190 -6.96 -20.95 -4.90
N ALA A 191 -6.97 -20.70 -6.22
CA ALA A 191 -5.87 -21.10 -7.11
C ALA A 191 -4.54 -20.41 -6.75
N GLY A 192 -4.58 -19.14 -6.30
CA GLY A 192 -3.42 -18.44 -5.74
C GLY A 192 -2.90 -19.10 -4.47
N SER A 193 -3.80 -19.37 -3.53
CA SER A 193 -3.50 -20.02 -2.24
C SER A 193 -2.92 -21.41 -2.43
N GLU A 194 -3.44 -22.21 -3.35
CA GLU A 194 -2.92 -23.55 -3.65
C GLU A 194 -1.49 -23.50 -4.19
N ARG A 195 -1.14 -22.50 -5.01
CA ARG A 195 0.23 -22.29 -5.48
C ARG A 195 1.16 -21.87 -4.34
N ALA A 196 0.74 -20.88 -3.53
CA ALA A 196 1.49 -20.42 -2.37
C ALA A 196 1.72 -21.55 -1.35
N LYS A 197 0.68 -22.35 -1.06
CA LYS A 197 0.71 -23.46 -0.11
C LYS A 197 1.76 -24.52 -0.48
N LYS A 198 1.97 -24.79 -1.77
CA LYS A 198 3.02 -25.74 -2.22
C LYS A 198 4.43 -25.25 -1.85
N ILE A 199 4.69 -23.95 -2.03
CA ILE A 199 5.97 -23.33 -1.67
C ILE A 199 6.15 -23.34 -0.14
N ALA A 200 5.13 -22.89 0.58
CA ALA A 200 5.11 -22.85 2.03
C ALA A 200 5.30 -24.24 2.66
N ALA A 201 4.60 -25.26 2.15
CA ALA A 201 4.70 -26.63 2.67
C ALA A 201 6.13 -27.18 2.53
N LYS A 202 6.74 -27.01 1.35
CA LYS A 202 8.13 -27.42 1.11
C LYS A 202 9.10 -26.71 2.05
N LYS A 203 8.93 -25.39 2.24
CA LYS A 203 9.77 -24.63 3.17
C LYS A 203 9.58 -25.09 4.63
N MET A 204 8.34 -25.39 5.02
CA MET A 204 8.05 -25.88 6.37
C MET A 204 8.58 -27.29 6.64
N GLU A 205 8.64 -28.17 5.64
CA GLU A 205 9.31 -29.47 5.75
C GLU A 205 10.80 -29.29 6.06
N GLU A 206 11.50 -28.46 5.29
CA GLU A 206 12.91 -28.13 5.51
C GLU A 206 13.14 -27.53 6.91
N VAL A 207 12.30 -26.56 7.31
CA VAL A 207 12.38 -25.94 8.65
C VAL A 207 12.21 -26.98 9.75
N ARG A 208 11.20 -27.86 9.63
CA ARG A 208 10.92 -28.92 10.62
C ARG A 208 12.07 -29.90 10.75
N GLU A 209 12.66 -30.32 9.64
CA GLU A 209 13.84 -31.18 9.63
C GLU A 209 15.03 -30.50 10.34
N LYS A 210 15.30 -29.24 10.01
CA LYS A 210 16.40 -28.44 10.57
C LYS A 210 16.28 -28.23 12.09
N ILE A 211 15.06 -28.10 12.61
CA ILE A 211 14.81 -27.95 14.06
C ILE A 211 14.60 -29.29 14.78
N GLY A 212 14.68 -30.43 14.07
CA GLY A 212 14.53 -31.77 14.65
C GLY A 212 13.10 -32.19 14.98
N VAL A 213 12.09 -31.59 14.34
CA VAL A 213 10.68 -31.97 14.50
C VAL A 213 10.28 -32.89 13.34
N HIS A 214 10.43 -34.20 13.54
CA HIS A 214 9.92 -35.19 12.60
C HIS A 214 8.42 -35.39 12.85
N VAL A 215 7.61 -35.05 11.84
CA VAL A 215 6.18 -35.37 11.86
C VAL A 215 6.04 -36.79 11.32
N TYR A 216 5.79 -37.74 12.22
CA TYR A 216 5.46 -39.14 11.87
C TYR A 216 4.04 -39.24 11.32
#